data_AF-A0A653W9J7-F1
#
_entry.id   AF-A0A653W9J7-F1
#
_cell.length_a   1.000
_cell.length_b   1.000
_cell.length_c   1.000
_cell.angle_alpha   90.00
_cell.angle_beta   90.00
_cell.angle_gamma   90.00
#
_symmetry.space_group_name_H-M   'P 1'
#
loop_
_entity.id
_entity.type
_entity.pdbx_description
1 polymer ?
#
loop_
_entity_poly.entity_id
_entity_poly.type
_entity_poly.pdbx_seq_one_letter_code
_entity_poly.pdbx_strand_id
1 'polypeptide(L)' 'MESFFAVLKTECFHGQSFTDAKALRATIDEYIGYYNTKRISTALGGLTPLQCRGKHAQAT' A
#
# COMPACT_ATOMS: atom_id res chain seq x y z
N MET A 1 -4.54 8.09 -11.62
CA MET A 1 -4.53 6.92 -10.70
C MET A 1 -3.07 6.55 -10.48
N GLU A 2 -2.52 6.74 -9.28
CA GLU A 2 -1.17 6.25 -8.99
C GLU A 2 -1.16 4.72 -8.99
N SER A 3 -0.20 4.09 -9.67
CA SER A 3 -0.07 2.63 -9.68
C SER A 3 0.54 2.17 -8.36
N PHE A 4 -0.11 1.22 -7.67
CA PHE A 4 0.42 0.61 -6.44
C PHE A 4 1.89 0.21 -6.59
N PHE A 5 2.27 -0.40 -7.72
CA PHE A 5 3.64 -0.83 -7.96
C PHE A 5 4.62 0.31 -8.19
N ALA A 6 4.17 1.42 -8.79
CA ALA A 6 5.02 2.60 -8.93
C ALA A 6 5.35 3.18 -7.55
N VAL A 7 4.33 3.28 -6.71
CA VAL A 7 4.48 3.84 -5.37
C VAL A 7 5.26 2.91 -4.44
N LEU A 8 5.00 1.60 -4.49
CA LEU A 8 5.77 0.60 -3.75
C LEU A 8 7.26 0.69 -4.10
N LYS A 9 7.61 0.81 -5.39
CA LYS A 9 9.00 0.95 -5.84
C LYS A 9 9.64 2.23 -5.29
N THR A 10 8.93 3.35 -5.37
CA THR A 10 9.46 4.63 -4.89
C THR A 10 9.59 4.67 -3.36
N GLU A 11 8.60 4.19 -2.62
CA GLU A 11 8.60 4.29 -1.15
C GLU A 11 9.40 3.18 -0.45
N CYS A 12 9.45 1.96 -0.99
CA CYS A 12 10.18 0.84 -0.37
C CYS A 12 11.58 0.59 -0.94
N PHE A 13 11.85 0.95 -2.20
CA PHE A 13 13.09 0.57 -2.86
C PHE A 13 14.01 1.75 -3.20
N HIS A 14 13.47 2.96 -3.28
CA HIS A 14 14.31 4.11 -3.63
C HIS A 14 15.32 4.41 -2.50
N GLY A 15 16.60 4.21 -2.80
CA GLY A 15 17.69 4.40 -1.83
C GLY A 15 17.80 3.29 -0.78
N GLN A 16 17.06 2.19 -0.90
CA GLN A 16 17.17 1.04 -0.01
C GLN A 16 17.87 -0.14 -0.69
N SER A 17 18.71 -0.85 0.07
CA SER A 17 19.35 -2.09 -0.35
C SER A 17 18.97 -3.20 0.61
N PHE A 18 18.54 -4.34 0.07
CA PHE A 18 18.16 -5.50 0.86
C PHE A 18 19.29 -6.53 0.85
N THR A 19 19.69 -6.98 2.03
CA THR A 19 20.78 -7.95 2.20
C THR A 19 20.35 -9.36 1.77
N ASP A 20 19.06 -9.67 1.87
CA ASP A 20 18.49 -10.97 1.50
C ASP A 20 17.00 -10.87 1.12
N ALA A 21 16.52 -11.87 0.38
CA ALA A 21 15.13 -11.99 -0.04
C ALA A 21 14.14 -12.01 1.14
N LYS A 22 14.52 -12.54 2.31
CA LYS A 22 13.69 -12.53 3.52
C LYS A 22 13.43 -11.11 4.03
N ALA A 23 14.46 -10.26 4.06
CA ALA A 23 14.34 -8.88 4.48
C ALA A 23 13.46 -8.07 3.51
N LEU A 24 13.64 -8.32 2.21
CA LEU A 24 12.78 -7.76 1.18
C LEU A 24 11.32 -8.17 1.37
N ARG A 25 11.07 -9.47 1.60
CA ARG A 25 9.71 -9.99 1.78
C ARG A 25 9.01 -9.38 3.00
N ALA A 26 9.71 -9.27 4.12
CA ALA A 26 9.17 -8.65 5.33
C ALA A 26 8.80 -7.18 5.11
N THR A 27 9.65 -6.43 4.41
CA THR A 27 9.41 -5.02 4.08
C THR A 27 8.18 -4.85 3.19
N ILE A 28 8.03 -5.70 2.16
CA ILE A 28 6.86 -5.68 1.29
C ILE A 28 5.58 -6.01 2.07
N ASP A 29 5.62 -7.02 2.95
CA ASP A 29 4.46 -7.44 3.74
C ASP A 29 3.98 -6.32 4.68
N GLU A 30 4.91 -5.69 5.39
CA GLU A 30 4.62 -4.55 6.26
C GLU A 30 4.03 -3.38 5.46
N TYR A 31 4.63 -3.06 4.30
CA TYR A 31 4.14 -1.98 3.46
C TYR A 31 2.75 -2.27 2.88
N ILE A 32 2.45 -3.51 2.48
CA ILE A 32 1.11 -3.91 2.05
C ILE A 32 0.09 -3.70 3.18
N GLY A 33 0.45 -4.07 4.41
CA GLY A 33 -0.36 -3.83 5.61
C GLY A 33 -0.66 -2.34 5.80
N TYR A 34 0.40 -1.51 5.79
CA TYR A 34 0.29 -0.05 5.86
C TYR A 34 -0.58 0.53 4.73
N TYR A 35 -0.30 0.16 3.49
CA TYR A 35 -0.99 0.67 2.31
C TYR A 35 -2.49 0.39 2.37
N ASN A 36 -2.89 -0.81 2.76
CA ASN A 36 -4.31 -1.17 2.78
C ASN A 36 -5.07 -0.54 3.95
N THR A 37 -4.45 -0.42 5.12
CA THR A 37 -5.15 -0.12 6.38
C THR A 37 -4.95 1.29 6.90
N LYS A 38 -3.84 1.94 6.54
CA LYS A 38 -3.43 3.24 7.11
C LYS A 38 -3.26 4.33 6.06
N ARG A 39 -2.91 3.99 4.82
CA ARG A 39 -2.69 4.99 3.76
C ARG A 39 -4.00 5.66 3.37
N ILE A 40 -4.07 6.98 3.58
CA ILE A 40 -5.18 7.82 3.14
C ILE A 40 -5.00 8.17 1.67
N SER A 41 -6.02 7.91 0.85
CA SER A 41 -6.03 8.27 -0.55
C SER A 41 -7.01 9.41 -0.81
N THR A 42 -6.50 10.52 -1.35
CA THR A 42 -7.32 11.67 -1.79
C THR A 42 -8.27 11.26 -2.92
N ALA A 43 -7.84 10.35 -3.80
CA ALA A 43 -8.68 9.77 -4.85
C ALA A 43 -9.86 8.95 -4.30
N LEU A 44 -9.74 8.44 -3.07
CA LEU A 44 -10.81 7.70 -2.37
C LEU A 44 -11.58 8.60 -1.39
N GLY A 45 -11.50 9.92 -1.54
CA GLY A 45 -12.20 10.87 -0.66
C GLY A 45 -11.67 10.85 0.77
N GLY A 46 -10.36 10.62 0.96
CA GLY A 46 -9.74 10.56 2.28
C GLY A 46 -9.90 9.22 2.99
N LEU A 47 -10.26 8.16 2.25
CA LEU A 47 -10.38 6.80 2.80
C LEU A 47 -9.13 5.99 2.54
N THR A 48 -8.94 4.96 3.37
CA THR A 48 -7.98 3.90 3.08
C THR A 48 -8.54 2.93 2.03
N PRO A 49 -7.68 2.19 1.31
CA PRO A 49 -8.13 1.18 0.34
C PRO A 49 -9.08 0.15 0.96
N LEU A 50 -8.82 -0.27 2.21
CA LEU A 50 -9.71 -1.20 2.91
C LEU A 50 -11.08 -0.56 3.21
N GLN A 51 -11.10 0.68 3.71
CA GLN A 51 -12.36 1.39 3.99
C GLN A 51 -13.19 1.62 2.73
N CYS A 52 -12.56 1.96 1.61
CA CYS A 52 -13.24 2.11 0.32
C CYS A 52 -13.90 0.80 -0.12
N ARG A 53 -13.20 -0.34 -0.02
CA ARG A 53 -13.78 -1.66 -0.32
C ARG A 53 -14.97 -1.99 0.60
N GLY A 54 -14.85 -1.70 1.89
CA GLY A 54 -15.96 -1.86 2.84
C GLY A 54 -17.19 -1.05 2.45
N LYS A 55 -17.03 0.21 2.04
CA LYS A 55 -18.16 1.04 1.58
C LYS A 55 -18.81 0.54 0.30
N HIS A 56 -18.01 0.07 -0.66
CA HIS A 56 -18.54 -0.49 -1.91
C HIS A 56 -19.30 -1.80 -1.68
N ALA A 57 -18.84 -2.66 -0.77
CA ALA A 57 -19.51 -3.92 -0.43
C ALA A 57 -20.82 -3.74 0.36
N GLN A 58 -21.07 -2.57 0.93
CA GLN A 58 -22.31 -2.21 1.64
C GLN A 58 -23.33 -1.48 0.74
N ALA A 59 -22.94 -1.15 -0.50
CA ALA A 59 -23.75 -0.38 -1.45
C ALA A 59 -24.35 -1.26 -2.58
N THR A 60 -24.28 -2.58 -2.44
CA THR A 60 -24.87 -3.62 -3.31
C THR A 60 -25.77 -4.52 -2.49
#